data_AF-A0A2D5Y296-F1
#
_entry.id   AF-A0A2D5Y296-F1
#
_cell.length_a   1.000
_cell.length_b   1.000
_cell.length_c   1.000
_cell.angle_alpha   90.00
_cell.angle_beta   90.00
_cell.angle_gamma   90.00
#
_symmetry.space_group_name_H-M   'P 1'
#
loop_
_entity.id
_entity.type
_entity.pdbx_description
1 polymer ?
#
loop_
_entity_poly.entity_id
_entity_poly.type
_entity_poly.pdbx_seq_one_letter_code
_entity_poly.pdbx_strand_id
1 'polypeptide(L)'
;MAVVSAISMFMGSAAVVEQAAFTQVFLASGLRIVGVLGLVLFIVFFIRRSFDTKDVEFMLARPIGRIQYLMSYSLAFSLIAIFLGAVCGLLVYGFAIQSAGMGLVLWTLTIMAEYIVIANMALFIAMVLSSASASAMVCFGFYLLCRMSGQFLGITDSFSNVNALSPYLNALFQVIS
;
A
#
# COMPACT_ATOMS: atom_id res chain seq x y z
N MET A 1 -5.92 -11.39 4.30
CA MET A 1 -5.76 -10.59 5.55
C MET A 1 -5.71 -11.46 6.80
N ALA A 2 -6.66 -12.39 7.00
CA ALA A 2 -6.63 -13.32 8.15
C ALA A 2 -5.32 -14.12 8.30
N VAL A 3 -4.74 -14.60 7.19
CA VAL A 3 -3.44 -15.31 7.19
C VAL A 3 -2.32 -14.40 7.69
N VAL A 4 -2.29 -13.13 7.25
CA VAL A 4 -1.26 -12.17 7.69
C VAL A 4 -1.39 -11.90 9.18
N SER A 5 -2.59 -11.69 9.70
CA SER A 5 -2.79 -11.49 11.14
C SER A 5 -2.36 -12.72 11.95
N ALA A 6 -2.64 -13.94 11.46
CA ALA A 6 -2.22 -15.18 12.13
C ALA A 6 -0.69 -15.33 12.15
N ILE A 7 -0.02 -15.10 11.01
CA ILE A 7 1.44 -15.15 10.92
C ILE A 7 2.06 -14.05 11.79
N SER A 8 1.46 -12.87 11.84
CA SER A 8 1.93 -11.76 12.69
C SER A 8 1.89 -12.12 14.17
N MET A 9 0.79 -12.72 14.63
CA MET A 9 0.68 -13.19 16.03
C MET A 9 1.71 -14.27 16.36
N PHE A 10 1.93 -15.21 15.43
CA PHE A 10 2.93 -16.26 15.59
C PHE A 10 4.35 -15.67 15.67
N MET A 11 4.70 -14.79 14.73
CA MET A 11 5.99 -14.10 14.69
C MET A 11 6.22 -13.24 15.94
N GLY A 12 5.18 -12.58 16.44
CA GLY A 12 5.18 -11.88 17.73
C GLY A 12 5.54 -12.79 18.90
N SER A 13 4.90 -13.96 18.99
CA SER A 13 5.16 -14.92 20.08
C SER A 13 6.56 -15.53 20.09
N ALA A 14 7.27 -15.48 18.96
CA ALA A 14 8.65 -15.95 18.85
C ALA A 14 9.69 -14.88 19.23
N ALA A 15 9.30 -13.61 19.38
CA ALA A 15 10.21 -12.53 19.73
C ALA A 15 10.44 -12.47 21.25
N VAL A 16 11.70 -12.66 21.67
CA VAL A 16 12.11 -12.67 23.08
C VAL A 16 12.15 -11.25 23.70
N VAL A 17 12.22 -10.20 22.88
CA VAL A 17 12.23 -8.79 23.29
C VAL A 17 11.15 -8.04 22.49
N GLU A 18 10.33 -7.22 23.16
CA GLU A 18 9.34 -6.29 22.54
C GLU A 18 8.29 -6.97 21.63
N GLN A 19 7.61 -7.99 22.14
CA GLN A 19 6.59 -8.77 21.43
C GLN A 19 5.47 -7.91 20.79
N ALA A 20 5.00 -6.86 21.49
CA ALA A 20 3.90 -6.02 21.02
C ALA A 20 4.31 -5.13 19.83
N ALA A 21 5.47 -4.47 19.92
CA ALA A 21 5.98 -3.60 18.87
C ALA A 21 6.30 -4.40 17.60
N PHE A 22 6.93 -5.57 17.74
CA PHE A 22 7.24 -6.43 16.60
C PHE A 22 5.99 -6.93 15.88
N THR A 23 4.98 -7.39 16.62
CA THR A 23 3.70 -7.84 16.05
C THR A 23 3.03 -6.72 15.26
N GLN A 24 3.01 -5.50 15.80
CA GLN A 24 2.36 -4.35 15.17
C GLN A 24 3.05 -3.95 13.85
N VAL A 25 4.39 -3.88 13.83
CA VAL A 25 5.15 -3.51 12.62
C VAL A 25 5.00 -4.57 11.53
N PHE A 26 5.06 -5.85 11.91
CA PHE A 26 4.92 -6.95 10.97
C PHE A 26 3.51 -7.01 10.39
N LEU A 27 2.48 -6.86 11.22
CA LEU A 27 1.07 -6.84 10.80
C LEU A 27 0.78 -5.65 9.87
N ALA A 28 1.26 -4.46 10.22
CA ALA A 28 1.12 -3.27 9.41
C ALA A 28 1.78 -3.45 8.01
N SER A 29 3.01 -3.94 7.98
CA SER A 29 3.75 -4.13 6.72
C SER A 29 3.11 -5.22 5.86
N GLY A 30 2.70 -6.33 6.47
CA GLY A 30 2.07 -7.44 5.76
C GLY A 30 0.69 -7.08 5.19
N LEU A 31 -0.14 -6.35 5.94
CA LEU A 31 -1.45 -5.90 5.47
C LEU A 31 -1.35 -4.99 4.25
N ARG A 32 -0.34 -4.10 4.23
CA ARG A 32 -0.09 -3.20 3.10
C ARG A 32 0.20 -3.99 1.82
N ILE A 33 1.14 -4.93 1.87
CA ILE A 33 1.51 -5.74 0.69
C ILE A 33 0.32 -6.56 0.20
N VAL A 34 -0.34 -7.29 1.10
CA VAL A 34 -1.48 -8.15 0.71
C VAL A 34 -2.67 -7.33 0.21
N GLY A 35 -2.90 -6.14 0.77
CA GLY A 35 -3.94 -5.23 0.31
C GLY A 35 -3.66 -4.71 -1.11
N VAL A 36 -2.43 -4.29 -1.41
CA VAL A 36 -2.04 -3.88 -2.77
C VAL A 36 -2.15 -5.03 -3.75
N LEU A 37 -1.65 -6.22 -3.41
CA LEU A 37 -1.73 -7.40 -4.27
C LEU A 37 -3.19 -7.74 -4.59
N GLY A 38 -4.05 -7.80 -3.57
CA GLY A 38 -5.47 -8.09 -3.74
C GLY A 38 -6.18 -7.04 -4.60
N LEU A 39 -5.90 -5.76 -4.36
CA LEU A 39 -6.52 -4.65 -5.09
C LEU A 39 -6.12 -4.66 -6.58
N VAL A 40 -4.83 -4.82 -6.89
CA VAL A 40 -4.34 -4.88 -8.27
C VAL A 40 -4.96 -6.05 -9.02
N LEU A 41 -4.93 -7.25 -8.43
CA LEU A 41 -5.52 -8.43 -9.07
C LEU A 41 -7.02 -8.24 -9.29
N PHE A 42 -7.73 -7.73 -8.29
CA PHE A 42 -9.16 -7.46 -8.40
C PHE A 42 -9.48 -6.52 -9.57
N ILE A 43 -8.80 -5.37 -9.66
CA ILE A 43 -9.06 -4.38 -10.72
C ILE A 43 -8.72 -4.96 -12.10
N VAL A 44 -7.55 -5.58 -12.24
CA VAL A 44 -7.08 -6.12 -13.53
C VAL A 44 -8.00 -7.24 -14.01
N PHE A 45 -8.37 -8.20 -13.16
CA PHE A 45 -9.28 -9.28 -13.56
C PHE A 45 -10.69 -8.78 -13.81
N PHE A 46 -11.17 -7.82 -13.01
CA PHE A 46 -12.49 -7.21 -13.23
C PHE A 46 -12.57 -6.56 -14.61
N ILE A 47 -11.60 -5.70 -14.96
CA ILE A 47 -11.59 -5.00 -16.25
C ILE A 47 -11.46 -6.01 -17.41
N ARG A 48 -10.60 -7.02 -17.26
CA ARG A 48 -10.44 -8.08 -18.28
C ARG A 48 -11.71 -8.86 -18.51
N ARG A 49 -12.41 -9.23 -17.44
CA ARG A 49 -13.69 -9.93 -17.52
C ARG A 49 -14.76 -9.04 -18.16
N SER A 50 -14.79 -7.75 -17.86
CA SER A 50 -15.71 -6.80 -18.51
C SER A 50 -15.47 -6.65 -20.01
N PHE A 51 -14.20 -6.73 -20.46
CA PHE A 51 -13.89 -6.76 -21.90
C PHE A 51 -14.32 -8.08 -22.56
N ASP A 52 -14.14 -9.21 -21.88
CA ASP A 52 -14.47 -10.56 -22.40
C ASP A 52 -15.98 -10.82 -22.46
N THR A 53 -16.74 -10.30 -21.50
CA THR A 53 -18.20 -10.48 -21.40
C THR A 53 -18.98 -9.69 -22.47
N LYS A 54 -18.32 -8.86 -23.30
CA LYS A 54 -18.96 -7.98 -24.30
C LYS A 54 -20.06 -7.07 -23.75
N ASP A 55 -20.03 -6.70 -22.46
CA ASP A 55 -20.90 -5.64 -21.91
C ASP A 55 -20.73 -4.29 -22.63
N VAL A 56 -19.61 -4.13 -23.38
CA VAL A 56 -19.35 -3.03 -24.30
C VAL A 56 -20.38 -2.98 -25.45
N GLU A 57 -20.92 -4.10 -25.91
CA GLU A 57 -21.97 -4.12 -26.95
C GLU A 57 -23.34 -3.66 -26.41
N PHE A 58 -23.65 -3.89 -25.13
CA PHE A 58 -24.87 -3.37 -24.47
C PHE A 58 -24.76 -1.88 -24.09
N MET A 59 -23.55 -1.40 -23.79
CA MET A 59 -23.31 0.03 -23.55
C MET A 59 -23.26 0.85 -24.85
N LEU A 60 -23.03 0.25 -26.02
CA LEU A 60 -23.12 0.94 -27.32
C LEU A 60 -24.56 1.30 -27.72
N ALA A 61 -25.59 0.80 -27.02
CA ALA A 61 -26.97 1.23 -27.21
C ALA A 61 -27.29 2.59 -26.54
N ARG A 62 -26.40 3.11 -25.69
CA ARG A 62 -26.59 4.40 -25.01
C ARG A 62 -25.35 5.27 -25.24
N PRO A 63 -25.47 6.53 -25.66
CA PRO A 63 -24.34 7.40 -25.99
C PRO A 63 -23.62 7.83 -24.70
N ILE A 64 -22.87 6.91 -24.09
CA ILE A 64 -22.04 7.17 -22.92
C ILE A 64 -20.67 7.59 -23.45
N GLY A 65 -20.28 8.82 -23.15
CA GLY A 65 -18.97 9.34 -23.55
C GLY A 65 -17.84 8.52 -22.91
N ARG A 66 -16.77 8.23 -23.67
CA ARG A 66 -15.58 7.49 -23.21
C ARG A 66 -15.01 8.03 -21.89
N ILE A 67 -15.11 9.35 -21.68
CA ILE A 67 -14.62 10.06 -20.49
C ILE A 67 -15.52 9.80 -19.27
N GLN A 68 -16.85 9.78 -19.44
CA GLN A 68 -17.78 9.52 -18.33
C GLN A 68 -17.65 8.08 -17.82
N TYR A 69 -17.42 7.13 -18.73
CA TYR A 69 -17.10 5.75 -18.38
C TYR A 69 -15.83 5.69 -17.52
N LEU A 70 -14.73 6.26 -18.03
CA LEU A 70 -13.45 6.24 -17.33
C LEU A 70 -13.52 6.88 -15.93
N MET A 71 -14.18 8.03 -15.82
CA MET A 71 -14.35 8.74 -14.54
C MET A 71 -15.18 7.95 -13.54
N SER A 72 -16.24 7.28 -13.99
CA SER A 72 -17.09 6.47 -13.11
C SER A 72 -16.32 5.28 -12.53
N TYR A 73 -15.53 4.58 -13.34
CA TYR A 73 -14.69 3.47 -12.87
C TYR A 73 -13.55 3.95 -11.96
N SER A 74 -12.90 5.05 -12.29
CA SER A 74 -11.87 5.64 -11.44
C SER A 74 -12.42 6.01 -10.04
N LEU A 75 -13.60 6.61 -9.97
CA LEU A 75 -14.25 6.92 -8.69
C LEU A 75 -14.65 5.66 -7.93
N ALA A 76 -15.24 4.66 -8.61
CA ALA A 76 -15.63 3.40 -7.98
C ALA A 76 -14.42 2.65 -7.39
N PHE A 77 -13.33 2.52 -8.15
CA PHE A 77 -12.12 1.88 -7.65
C PHE A 77 -11.41 2.69 -6.56
N SER A 78 -11.48 4.01 -6.61
CA SER A 78 -10.96 4.87 -5.53
C SER A 78 -11.76 4.69 -4.23
N LEU A 79 -13.09 4.54 -4.31
CA LEU A 79 -13.92 4.22 -3.14
C LEU A 79 -13.58 2.84 -2.55
N ILE A 80 -13.37 1.84 -3.41
CA ILE A 80 -12.95 0.50 -2.98
C ILE A 80 -11.56 0.56 -2.32
N ALA A 81 -10.64 1.35 -2.87
CA ALA A 81 -9.32 1.58 -2.28
C ALA A 81 -9.40 2.20 -0.88
N ILE A 82 -10.25 3.21 -0.70
CA ILE A 82 -10.49 3.85 0.60
C ILE A 82 -11.08 2.84 1.59
N PHE A 83 -12.09 2.07 1.18
CA PHE A 83 -12.71 1.05 2.03
C PHE A 83 -11.69 -0.01 2.47
N LEU A 84 -10.88 -0.52 1.54
CA LEU A 84 -9.85 -1.51 1.84
C LEU A 84 -8.76 -0.94 2.76
N GLY A 85 -8.37 0.33 2.55
CA GLY A 85 -7.44 1.04 3.43
C GLY A 85 -8.00 1.24 4.84
N ALA A 86 -9.28 1.58 4.97
CA ALA A 86 -9.97 1.71 6.24
C ALA A 86 -10.02 0.38 7.00
N VAL A 87 -10.32 -0.73 6.33
CA VAL A 87 -10.27 -2.09 6.92
C VAL A 87 -8.86 -2.41 7.41
N CYS A 88 -7.82 -2.10 6.64
CA CYS A 88 -6.44 -2.29 7.09
C CYS A 88 -6.12 -1.47 8.34
N GLY A 89 -6.54 -0.20 8.37
CA GLY A 89 -6.41 0.69 9.53
C GLY A 89 -7.10 0.14 10.78
N LEU A 90 -8.34 -0.33 10.62
CA LEU A 90 -9.15 -0.88 11.71
C LEU A 90 -8.52 -2.16 12.27
N LEU A 91 -8.00 -3.05 11.41
CA LEU A 91 -7.30 -4.24 11.86
C LEU A 91 -6.07 -3.89 12.71
N VAL A 92 -5.24 -2.93 12.27
CA VAL A 92 -4.09 -2.49 13.09
C VAL A 92 -4.57 -1.87 14.41
N TYR A 93 -5.62 -1.04 14.38
CA TYR A 93 -6.19 -0.43 15.58
C TYR A 93 -6.65 -1.49 16.60
N GLY A 94 -7.29 -2.57 16.14
CA GLY A 94 -7.74 -3.66 17.01
C GLY A 94 -6.61 -4.39 17.73
N PHE A 95 -5.43 -4.50 17.10
CA PHE A 95 -4.25 -5.14 17.70
C PHE A 95 -3.35 -4.16 18.48
N ALA A 96 -3.44 -2.86 18.22
CA ALA A 96 -2.56 -1.81 18.75
C ALA A 96 -3.24 -0.87 19.76
N ILE A 97 -4.17 -1.37 20.58
CA ILE A 97 -4.97 -0.57 21.54
C ILE A 97 -4.08 0.30 22.46
N GLN A 98 -2.85 -0.11 22.77
CA GLN A 98 -1.93 0.65 23.63
C GLN A 98 -1.17 1.79 22.92
N SER A 99 -1.15 1.83 21.58
CA SER A 99 -0.45 2.86 20.78
C SER A 99 -1.41 3.65 19.88
N ALA A 100 -2.61 3.94 20.39
CA ALA A 100 -3.60 4.81 19.75
C ALA A 100 -3.16 6.29 19.78
N GLY A 101 -2.05 6.59 19.10
CA GLY A 101 -1.54 7.95 18.89
C GLY A 101 -1.80 8.47 17.47
N MET A 102 -1.39 9.73 17.23
CA MET A 102 -1.44 10.38 15.91
C MET A 102 -0.75 9.57 14.80
N GLY A 103 0.26 8.77 15.15
CA GLY A 103 0.98 7.91 14.20
C GLY A 103 0.10 6.87 13.49
N LEU A 104 -0.93 6.33 14.15
CA LEU A 104 -1.82 5.34 13.54
C LEU A 104 -2.74 5.99 12.50
N VAL A 105 -3.22 7.20 12.77
CA VAL A 105 -4.02 8.00 11.82
C VAL A 105 -3.21 8.34 10.58
N LEU A 106 -1.98 8.83 10.78
CA LEU A 106 -1.06 9.13 9.67
C LEU A 106 -0.75 7.87 8.87
N TRP A 107 -0.53 6.74 9.53
CA TRP A 107 -0.28 5.47 8.85
C TRP A 107 -1.48 5.02 8.00
N THR A 108 -2.71 5.08 8.53
CA THR A 108 -3.91 4.74 7.76
C THR A 108 -4.10 5.68 6.57
N LEU A 109 -3.89 6.98 6.74
CA LEU A 109 -3.99 7.97 5.66
C LEU A 109 -2.97 7.67 4.55
N THR A 110 -1.72 7.35 4.91
CA THR A 110 -0.71 6.97 3.91
C THR A 110 -1.11 5.72 3.11
N ILE A 111 -1.72 4.71 3.75
CA ILE A 111 -2.23 3.52 3.04
C ILE A 111 -3.37 3.87 2.09
N MET A 112 -4.31 4.71 2.52
CA MET A 112 -5.43 5.12 1.66
C MET A 112 -4.92 5.84 0.42
N ALA A 113 -4.00 6.79 0.58
CA ALA A 113 -3.39 7.51 -0.54
C ALA A 113 -2.64 6.56 -1.49
N GLU A 114 -1.85 5.63 -0.94
CA GLU A 114 -1.11 4.62 -1.69
C GLU A 114 -2.06 3.74 -2.53
N TYR A 115 -3.15 3.26 -1.94
CA TYR A 115 -4.13 2.40 -2.63
C TYR A 115 -4.87 3.16 -3.75
N ILE A 116 -5.18 4.44 -3.57
CA ILE A 116 -5.82 5.26 -4.63
C ILE A 116 -4.90 5.40 -5.84
N VAL A 117 -3.61 5.67 -5.62
CA VAL A 117 -2.63 5.81 -6.72
C VAL A 117 -2.50 4.49 -7.48
N ILE A 118 -2.35 3.38 -6.76
CA ILE A 118 -2.22 2.06 -7.39
C ILE A 118 -3.52 1.64 -8.08
N ALA A 119 -4.70 1.97 -7.55
CA ALA A 119 -5.98 1.67 -8.18
C ALA A 119 -6.12 2.33 -9.56
N ASN A 120 -5.80 3.62 -9.64
CA ASN A 120 -5.86 4.37 -10.89
C ASN A 120 -4.78 3.93 -11.88
N MET A 121 -3.59 3.60 -11.40
CA MET A 121 -2.52 3.05 -12.23
C MET A 121 -2.91 1.68 -12.81
N ALA A 122 -3.48 0.80 -11.99
CA ALA A 122 -3.93 -0.52 -12.42
C ALA A 122 -5.04 -0.45 -13.46
N LEU A 123 -5.98 0.50 -13.30
CA LEU A 123 -7.01 0.79 -14.29
C LEU A 123 -6.36 1.16 -15.64
N PHE A 124 -5.44 2.13 -15.63
CA PHE A 124 -4.75 2.58 -16.84
C PHE A 124 -4.00 1.42 -17.53
N ILE A 125 -3.21 0.65 -16.79
CA ILE A 125 -2.44 -0.49 -17.34
C ILE A 125 -3.37 -1.60 -17.85
N ALA A 126 -4.50 -1.84 -17.20
CA ALA A 126 -5.47 -2.86 -17.61
C ALA A 126 -6.13 -2.50 -18.95
N MET A 127 -6.33 -1.20 -19.24
CA MET A 127 -6.87 -0.73 -20.51
C MET A 127 -5.84 -0.77 -21.66
N VAL A 128 -4.55 -0.57 -21.37
CA VAL A 128 -3.50 -0.50 -22.41
C VAL A 128 -3.04 -1.89 -22.87
N LEU A 129 -2.82 -2.81 -21.94
CA LEU A 129 -2.39 -4.17 -22.27
C LEU A 129 -3.59 -5.03 -22.68
N SER A 130 -3.37 -6.19 -23.30
CA SER A 130 -4.43 -7.18 -23.61
C SER A 130 -4.44 -8.38 -22.65
N SER A 131 -3.29 -8.71 -22.06
CA SER A 131 -3.14 -9.85 -21.13
C SER A 131 -3.29 -9.43 -19.67
N ALA A 132 -4.09 -10.18 -18.90
CA ALA A 132 -4.31 -9.95 -17.47
C ALA A 132 -3.03 -10.11 -16.63
N SER A 133 -2.25 -11.15 -16.90
CA SER A 133 -1.01 -11.43 -16.15
C SER A 133 0.05 -10.37 -16.40
N ALA A 134 0.19 -9.90 -17.64
CA ALA A 134 1.13 -8.84 -18.00
C ALA A 134 0.76 -7.51 -17.31
N SER A 135 -0.52 -7.14 -17.28
CA SER A 135 -0.99 -5.95 -16.55
C SER A 135 -0.67 -6.03 -15.06
N ALA A 136 -0.91 -7.17 -14.42
CA ALA A 136 -0.62 -7.36 -13.00
C ALA A 136 0.89 -7.23 -12.71
N MET A 137 1.76 -7.81 -13.53
CA MET A 137 3.22 -7.74 -13.35
C MET A 137 3.75 -6.31 -13.49
N VAL A 138 3.25 -5.53 -14.45
CA VAL A 138 3.64 -4.11 -14.59
C VAL A 138 3.19 -3.29 -13.37
N CYS A 139 1.99 -3.53 -12.85
CA CYS A 139 1.51 -2.87 -11.63
C CYS A 139 2.38 -3.20 -10.42
N PHE A 140 2.78 -4.47 -10.26
CA PHE A 140 3.67 -4.88 -9.18
C PHE A 140 5.08 -4.31 -9.32
N GLY A 141 5.62 -4.26 -10.54
CA GLY A 141 6.88 -3.60 -10.82
C GLY A 141 6.84 -2.11 -10.46
N PHE A 142 5.79 -1.40 -10.88
CA PHE A 142 5.58 0.00 -10.53
C PHE A 142 5.47 0.22 -9.02
N TYR A 143 4.66 -0.60 -8.34
CA TYR A 143 4.52 -0.53 -6.88
C TYR A 143 5.85 -0.74 -6.16
N LEU A 144 6.64 -1.73 -6.59
CA LEU A 144 7.94 -2.03 -6.00
C LEU A 144 8.92 -0.87 -6.20
N LEU A 145 8.99 -0.29 -7.40
CA LEU A 145 9.84 0.88 -7.67
C LEU A 145 9.47 2.08 -6.79
N CYS A 146 8.19 2.41 -6.68
CA CYS A 146 7.70 3.46 -5.80
C CYS A 146 8.04 3.19 -4.32
N ARG A 147 8.06 1.92 -3.90
CA ARG A 147 8.43 1.58 -2.52
C ARG A 147 9.94 1.70 -2.28
N MET A 148 10.75 1.31 -3.25
CA MET A 148 12.21 1.41 -3.15
C MET A 148 12.68 2.88 -3.16
N SER A 149 12.04 3.76 -3.93
CA SER A 149 12.36 5.19 -3.91
C SER A 149 12.17 5.81 -2.51
N GLY A 150 11.14 5.37 -1.77
CA GLY A 150 10.94 5.78 -0.37
C GLY A 150 12.07 5.31 0.57
N GLN A 151 12.64 4.13 0.34
CA GLN A 151 13.79 3.64 1.12
C GLN A 151 15.06 4.45 0.84
N PHE A 152 15.30 4.79 -0.43
CA PHE A 152 16.43 5.65 -0.80
C PHE A 152 16.37 7.01 -0.12
N LEU A 153 15.19 7.66 -0.11
CA LEU A 153 14.99 8.93 0.58
C LEU A 153 15.24 8.83 2.09
N GLY A 154 14.77 7.75 2.73
CA GLY A 154 15.02 7.52 4.15
C GLY A 154 16.50 7.34 4.50
N ILE A 155 17.26 6.68 3.62
CA ILE A 155 18.71 6.52 3.76
C ILE A 155 19.41 7.88 3.65
N THR A 156 19.07 8.71 2.66
CA THR A 156 19.69 10.03 2.46
C THR A 156 19.43 10.99 3.61
N ASP A 157 18.25 10.97 4.21
CA ASP A 157 17.92 11.84 5.35
C ASP A 157 18.69 11.43 6.62
N SER A 158 18.92 10.12 6.79
CA SER A 158 19.74 9.59 7.88
C SER A 158 21.20 10.09 7.79
N PHE A 159 21.75 10.25 6.59
CA PHE A 159 23.10 10.81 6.40
C PHE A 159 23.20 12.31 6.76
N SER A 160 22.14 13.08 6.53
CA SER A 160 22.06 14.49 6.92
C SER A 160 22.13 14.66 8.45
N ASN A 161 21.40 13.83 9.20
CA ASN A 161 21.35 13.91 10.66
C ASN A 161 22.67 13.50 11.34
N VAL A 162 23.39 12.51 10.79
CA VAL A 162 24.71 12.09 11.30
C VAL A 162 25.77 13.18 11.15
N ASN A 163 25.73 13.98 10.08
CA ASN A 163 26.63 15.12 9.92
C ASN A 163 26.36 16.23 10.95
N ALA A 164 25.11 16.42 11.37
CA ALA A 164 24.73 17.37 12.42
C ALA A 164 25.14 16.90 13.84
N LEU A 165 25.25 15.57 14.07
CA LEU A 165 25.70 14.97 15.33
C LEU A 165 27.23 14.78 15.41
N SER A 166 27.96 14.97 14.31
CA SER A 166 29.42 14.87 14.25
C SER A 166 30.18 15.78 15.25
N PRO A 167 29.80 17.05 15.54
CA PRO A 167 30.49 17.84 16.57
C PRO A 167 30.22 17.33 17.99
N TYR A 168 29.06 16.73 18.26
CA TYR A 168 28.72 16.18 19.58
C TYR A 168 29.39 14.84 19.85
N LEU A 169 29.53 14.00 18.83
CA LEU A 169 30.31 12.75 18.92
C LEU A 169 31.80 13.03 19.14
N ASN A 170 32.38 14.04 18.46
CA ASN A 170 33.76 14.44 18.71
C ASN A 170 33.98 15.02 20.11
N ALA A 171 33.03 15.82 20.62
CA ALA A 171 33.08 16.34 21.99
C ALA A 171 32.98 15.23 23.05
N LEU A 172 32.19 14.17 22.81
CA LEU A 172 32.14 13.00 23.69
C LEU A 172 33.44 12.20 23.66
N PHE A 173 34.05 12.01 22.48
CA PHE A 173 35.34 11.31 22.39
C PHE A 173 36.49 12.08 23.06
N GLN A 174 36.44 13.42 23.10
CA GLN A 174 37.46 14.25 23.76
C GLN A 174 37.28 14.33 25.29
N VAL A 175 36.09 14.06 25.83
CA VAL A 175 35.84 14.02 27.29
C VAL A 175 36.14 12.63 27.88
N ILE A 176 36.16 11.59 27.04
CA ILE A 176 36.45 10.21 27.44
C ILE A 176 37.95 9.89 27.30
N SER A 177 38.72 10.65 26.52
CA SER A 177 40.20 10.61 26.45
C SER A 177 40.86 11.54 27.45
#